data_AF-A0A1G9YGD3-F1
#
_entry.id   AF-A0A1G9YGD3-F1
#
_cell.length_a   1.000
_cell.length_b   1.000
_cell.length_c   1.000
_cell.angle_alpha   90.00
_cell.angle_beta   90.00
_cell.angle_gamma   90.00
#
_symmetry.space_group_name_H-M   'P 1'
#
loop_
_entity.id
_entity.type
_entity.pdbx_description
1 polymer ?
#
loop_
_entity_poly.entity_id
_entity_poly.type
_entity_poly.pdbx_seq_one_letter_code
_entity_poly.pdbx_strand_id
1 'polypeptide(L)' 'MPNGKPGDSPYTDIVTHGRDVYSTEVDDLIRDLDSLGAAIDVHDVLNEYALDPAEDELDALAADLRELKREYEGDD' A
#
# COMPACT_ATOMS: atom_id res chain seq x y z
N MET A 1 18.63 7.63 8.10
CA MET A 1 17.35 7.45 7.41
C MET A 1 17.69 6.95 6.01
N PRO A 2 17.10 5.85 5.52
CA PRO A 2 17.16 5.58 4.09
C PRO A 2 16.56 6.82 3.41
N ASN A 3 17.22 7.35 2.39
CA ASN A 3 16.91 8.68 1.84
C ASN A 3 15.61 8.73 1.00
N GLY A 4 14.64 7.83 1.26
CA GLY A 4 13.32 7.80 0.62
C GLY A 4 13.37 7.98 -0.88
N LYS A 5 14.43 7.45 -1.50
CA LYS A 5 14.65 7.67 -2.94
C LYS A 5 13.52 6.98 -3.68
N PRO A 6 13.07 7.54 -4.80
CA PRO A 6 12.08 6.86 -5.60
C PRO A 6 12.59 5.46 -6.00
N GLY A 7 11.77 4.43 -5.77
CA GLY A 7 12.12 3.01 -5.92
C GLY A 7 12.67 2.32 -4.67
N ASP A 8 12.79 3.01 -3.54
CA ASP A 8 13.26 2.44 -2.26
C ASP A 8 12.10 1.81 -1.46
N SER A 9 10.88 2.34 -1.62
CA SER A 9 9.68 1.82 -1.00
C SER A 9 8.46 2.11 -1.87
N PRO A 10 7.66 1.08 -2.23
CA PRO A 10 6.45 1.25 -3.02
C PRO A 10 5.45 2.19 -2.32
N TYR A 11 5.29 2.08 -1.00
CA TYR A 11 4.48 3.01 -0.22
C TYR A 11 4.92 4.47 -0.39
N THR A 12 6.21 4.76 -0.26
CA THR A 12 6.72 6.14 -0.42
C THR A 12 6.55 6.64 -1.86
N ASP A 13 6.76 5.76 -2.84
CA ASP A 13 6.53 6.08 -4.26
C ASP A 13 5.08 6.46 -4.54
N ILE A 14 4.12 5.78 -3.93
CA ILE A 14 2.69 6.04 -4.10
C ILE A 14 2.25 7.28 -3.33
N VAL A 15 2.54 7.36 -2.03
CA VAL A 15 2.01 8.39 -1.13
C VAL A 15 2.78 9.70 -1.24
N THR A 16 4.10 9.64 -1.25
CA THR A 16 4.94 10.86 -1.27
C THR A 16 5.23 11.33 -2.69
N HIS A 17 5.55 10.40 -3.61
CA HIS A 17 5.95 10.75 -4.98
C HIS A 17 4.80 10.72 -5.97
N GLY A 18 3.60 10.24 -5.59
CA GLY A 18 2.40 10.24 -6.42
C GLY A 18 2.53 9.36 -7.67
N ARG A 19 3.31 8.28 -7.59
CA ARG A 19 3.54 7.35 -8.70
C ARG A 19 2.46 6.28 -8.74
N ASP A 20 2.22 5.79 -9.96
CA ASP A 20 1.52 4.53 -10.19
C ASP A 20 2.56 3.40 -10.12
N VAL A 21 2.44 2.51 -9.14
CA VAL A 21 3.43 1.45 -8.85
C VAL A 21 2.85 0.08 -9.14
N TYR A 22 1.66 -0.20 -8.61
CA TYR A 22 1.00 -1.49 -8.77
C TYR A 22 -0.12 -1.39 -9.81
N SER A 23 -1.35 -1.28 -9.34
CA SER A 23 -2.54 -1.03 -10.12
C SER A 23 -3.27 0.17 -9.53
N THR A 24 -4.12 0.83 -10.32
CA THR A 24 -4.90 1.99 -9.83
C THR A 24 -5.67 1.65 -8.56
N GLU A 25 -6.23 0.44 -8.47
CA GLU A 25 -6.98 -0.01 -7.29
C GLU A 25 -6.09 -0.14 -6.05
N VAL A 26 -4.95 -0.81 -6.17
CA VAL A 26 -4.02 -1.01 -5.04
C VAL A 26 -3.45 0.33 -4.58
N ASP A 27 -3.05 1.18 -5.53
CA ASP A 27 -2.44 2.47 -5.22
C ASP A 27 -3.45 3.41 -4.55
N ASP A 28 -4.73 3.37 -4.95
CA ASP A 28 -5.80 4.15 -4.30
C ASP A 28 -6.10 3.62 -2.88
N LEU A 29 -6.11 2.31 -2.67
CA LEU A 29 -6.27 1.73 -1.32
C LEU A 29 -5.13 2.16 -0.39
N ILE A 30 -3.89 2.18 -0.87
CA ILE A 30 -2.72 2.63 -0.11
C ILE A 30 -2.87 4.11 0.28
N ARG A 31 -3.34 4.97 -0.63
CA ARG A 31 -3.59 6.39 -0.34
C ARG A 31 -4.71 6.60 0.67
N ASP A 32 -5.79 5.82 0.55
CA ASP A 32 -6.89 5.87 1.51
C ASP A 32 -6.42 5.45 2.91
N LEU A 33 -5.66 4.36 3.01
CA LEU A 33 -5.10 3.86 4.26
C LEU A 33 -4.10 4.85 4.89
N ASP A 34 -3.29 5.52 4.07
CA ASP A 34 -2.45 6.63 4.54
C ASP A 34 -3.27 7.74 5.20
N SER A 35 -4.40 8.12 4.58
CA SER A 35 -5.30 9.14 5.13
C SER A 35 -5.97 8.74 6.45
N LEU A 36 -6.07 7.43 6.72
CA LEU A 36 -6.57 6.84 7.97
C LEU A 36 -5.45 6.68 9.03
N GLY A 37 -4.20 7.01 8.69
CA GLY A 37 -3.05 6.85 9.59
C GLY A 37 -2.51 5.42 9.68
N ALA A 38 -2.90 4.53 8.77
CA ALA A 38 -2.50 3.12 8.74
C ALA A 38 -1.13 2.86 8.08
N ALA A 39 -0.26 3.87 8.01
CA ALA A 39 1.00 3.82 7.27
C ALA A 39 1.91 2.63 7.67
N ILE A 40 1.96 2.30 8.96
CA ILE A 40 2.79 1.20 9.48
C ILE A 40 2.23 -0.15 9.02
N ASP A 41 0.92 -0.37 9.17
CA ASP A 41 0.29 -1.64 8.79
C ASP A 41 0.30 -1.84 7.27
N VAL A 42 0.16 -0.77 6.49
CA VAL A 42 0.34 -0.83 5.02
C VAL A 42 1.76 -1.29 4.68
N HIS A 43 2.78 -0.77 5.36
CA HIS A 43 4.15 -1.22 5.16
C HIS A 43 4.34 -2.69 5.48
N ASP A 44 3.69 -3.19 6.53
CA ASP A 44 3.75 -4.60 6.91
C ASP A 44 3.11 -5.48 5.84
N VAL A 45 1.90 -5.14 5.37
CA VAL A 45 1.23 -5.84 4.27
C VAL A 45 2.12 -5.86 3.03
N LEU A 46 2.66 -4.71 2.60
CA LEU A 46 3.50 -4.63 1.40
C LEU A 46 4.79 -5.46 1.48
N ASN A 47 5.34 -5.69 2.68
CA ASN A 47 6.53 -6.53 2.87
C ASN A 47 6.24 -8.04 2.70
N GLU A 48 4.97 -8.45 2.76
CA GLU A 48 4.58 -9.85 2.52
C GLU A 48 4.56 -10.21 1.03
N TYR A 49 4.54 -9.19 0.16
CA TYR A 49 4.48 -9.33 -1.29
C TYR A 49 5.81 -9.02 -1.97
N ALA A 50 6.01 -9.54 -3.19
CA ALA A 50 7.13 -9.14 -4.02
C ALA A 50 7.01 -7.66 -4.43
N LEU A 51 8.14 -7.02 -4.75
CA LEU A 51 8.16 -5.63 -5.23
C LEU A 51 7.45 -5.47 -6.59
N ASP A 52 7.50 -6.52 -7.42
CA ASP A 52 6.83 -6.62 -8.72
C ASP A 52 5.98 -7.91 -8.72
N PRO A 53 4.81 -7.88 -8.07
CA PRO A 53 3.95 -9.06 -7.91
C PRO A 53 3.24 -9.41 -9.23
N ALA A 54 2.93 -10.70 -9.42
CA ALA A 54 2.11 -11.14 -10.55
C ALA A 54 0.65 -10.65 -10.41
N GLU A 55 -0.14 -10.76 -11.49
CA GLU A 55 -1.54 -10.32 -11.49
C GLU A 55 -2.37 -10.98 -10.37
N ASP A 56 -2.17 -12.27 -10.11
CA ASP A 56 -2.86 -12.99 -9.02
C ASP A 56 -2.42 -12.54 -7.62
N GLU A 57 -1.16 -12.14 -7.46
CA GLU A 57 -0.65 -11.56 -6.22
C GLU A 57 -1.17 -10.13 -6.01
N LEU A 58 -1.38 -9.36 -7.08
CA LEU A 58 -2.01 -8.04 -7.02
C LEU A 58 -3.47 -8.11 -6.54
N ASP A 59 -4.23 -9.11 -6.99
CA ASP A 59 -5.59 -9.35 -6.52
C ASP A 59 -5.61 -9.70 -5.02
N ALA A 60 -4.65 -10.52 -4.56
CA ALA A 60 -4.49 -10.86 -3.15
C ALA A 60 -4.10 -9.64 -2.31
N LEU A 61 -3.11 -8.87 -2.76
CA LEU A 61 -2.69 -7.62 -2.11
C LEU A 61 -3.87 -6.63 -1.99
N ALA A 62 -4.66 -6.47 -3.04
CA ALA A 62 -5.85 -5.62 -3.01
C ALA A 62 -6.91 -6.14 -2.03
N ALA A 63 -7.01 -7.45 -1.81
CA ALA A 63 -7.91 -8.02 -0.82
C ALA A 63 -7.45 -7.73 0.62
N ASP A 64 -6.16 -7.90 0.91
CA ASP A 64 -5.58 -7.64 2.23
C ASP A 64 -5.68 -6.15 2.60
N LEU A 65 -5.36 -5.24 1.66
CA LEU A 65 -5.51 -3.81 1.87
C LEU A 65 -6.97 -3.39 2.11
N ARG A 66 -7.94 -4.07 1.46
CA ARG A 66 -9.36 -3.83 1.72
C ARG A 66 -9.78 -4.32 3.11
N GLU A 67 -9.24 -5.44 3.56
CA GLU A 67 -9.49 -5.93 4.92
C GLU A 67 -8.96 -4.93 5.95
N LEU A 68 -7.69 -4.53 5.80
CA LEU A 68 -7.05 -3.52 6.64
C LEU A 68 -7.84 -2.21 6.67
N LYS A 69 -8.31 -1.74 5.51
CA LYS A 69 -9.12 -0.52 5.43
C LYS A 69 -10.41 -0.64 6.23
N ARG A 70 -11.09 -1.78 6.18
CA ARG A 70 -12.32 -2.00 6.97
C ARG A 70 -12.05 -2.02 8.47
N GLU A 71 -10.89 -2.53 8.90
CA GLU A 71 -10.50 -2.48 10.32
C GLU A 71 -10.36 -1.04 10.80
N TYR A 72 -9.70 -0.19 10.00
CA TYR A 72 -9.53 1.23 10.31
C TYR A 72 -10.82 2.06 10.16
N GLU A 73 -11.71 1.71 9.24
CA GLU A 73 -13.03 2.36 9.09
C GLU A 73 -14.05 1.90 10.14
N GLY A 74 -13.84 0.73 10.75
CA GLY A 74 -14.76 0.11 11.71
C GLY A 74 -14.49 0.39 13.18
N ASP A 75 -13.38 1.06 13.51
CA ASP A 75 -12.95 1.34 14.90
C ASP A 75 -13.50 2.68 15.47
N ASP A 76 -14.47 3.34 14.79
CA ASP A 76 -15.12 4.61 15.23
C ASP A 76 -16.38 4.41 16.10
#